data_AF-A0A672IZL5-F1
#
_entry.id   AF-A0A672IZL5-F1
#
_cell.length_a   1.000
_cell.length_b   1.000
_cell.length_c   1.000
_cell.angle_alpha   90.00
_cell.angle_beta   90.00
_cell.angle_gamma   90.00
#
_symmetry.space_group_name_H-M   'P 1'
#
loop_
_entity.id
_entity.type
_entity.pdbx_description
1 polymer ?
#
loop_
_entity_poly.entity_id
_entity_poly.type
_entity_poly.pdbx_seq_one_letter_code
_entity_poly.pdbx_strand_id
1 'polypeptide(L)'
;TRRRVGRGGGASVTYSSSRRSAVPTSSYTVRRSAGGSISGFGGGFGGSSMVASSYRQGVGSGFAGGFTAASSQGGMLAVPAITAVQVNQSLLAPLNLEIDPSIQVIRTQEKDQIKTLNNRFASFIDKVRFLEQQNKMLETKWSLLQEQTTTRSNIDSMFEAYIANLRRQLDGLGNEKVKLEGELKNMQGLVEDFKRKYEDEINKRAGAENEFVLLKKDVDAAYMNKVELEAKVDALQDEINFLRAIYEAELRELQGQIKDTSVIVEMDNSRNLDMDSIVAEVRAQYEDVAARSKAEAEGWYKQKYEEMQTSAGQYGEDLRTTKAEIAELNRMIARLQNEIEAVKGQRANLEAQIAEAEERGELAVKDAKLRIKDLEEALQRAKQDMARQVREYQELMNVKLALDIEIATYRKLLEGEESRLASGGASATIHVQQSSGVSSGFTGASSGGFGFGGGVGGYGSSASITKSSYTAASSRRVL
;
A
#
# COMPACT_ATOMS: atom_id res chain seq x y z
N THR A 1 -9.70 41.27 -77.89
CA THR A 1 -10.66 42.22 -77.30
C THR A 1 -10.45 42.26 -75.80
N ARG A 2 -10.14 43.42 -75.16
CA ARG A 2 -9.89 43.65 -73.69
C ARG A 2 -8.96 42.63 -72.98
N ARG A 3 -7.73 42.90 -72.51
CA ARG A 3 -7.01 44.08 -71.97
C ARG A 3 -7.39 44.51 -70.52
N ARG A 4 -6.70 43.92 -69.55
CA ARG A 4 -6.32 44.35 -68.17
C ARG A 4 -5.30 43.29 -67.69
N VAL A 5 -4.06 43.53 -67.27
CA VAL A 5 -3.34 44.69 -66.68
C VAL A 5 -3.85 45.08 -65.29
N GLY A 6 -3.07 44.67 -64.28
CA GLY A 6 -3.14 45.07 -62.88
C GLY A 6 -1.88 44.56 -62.17
N ARG A 7 -1.02 45.48 -61.69
CA ARG A 7 0.34 45.22 -61.18
C ARG A 7 0.48 45.91 -59.82
N GLY A 8 1.13 45.24 -58.86
CA GLY A 8 1.38 45.75 -57.50
C GLY A 8 1.14 44.62 -56.47
N GLY A 9 2.07 44.26 -55.60
CA GLY A 9 3.31 44.93 -55.19
C GLY A 9 3.10 45.65 -53.87
N GLY A 10 3.37 44.95 -52.76
CA GLY A 10 3.10 45.44 -51.40
C GLY A 10 3.51 44.43 -50.34
N ALA A 11 4.82 44.34 -50.07
CA ALA A 11 5.31 43.64 -48.89
C ALA A 11 5.12 44.55 -47.66
N SER A 12 4.49 44.03 -46.60
CA SER A 12 4.46 44.69 -45.29
C SER A 12 5.00 43.77 -44.22
N VAL A 13 6.24 44.04 -43.80
CA VAL A 13 6.82 43.50 -42.57
C VAL A 13 6.02 44.07 -41.39
N THR A 14 5.59 43.21 -40.47
CA THR A 14 5.11 43.64 -39.14
C THR A 14 5.79 42.86 -38.03
N TYR A 15 6.10 43.60 -36.97
CA TYR A 15 7.07 43.29 -35.94
C TYR A 15 6.51 42.36 -34.85
N SER A 16 7.42 41.78 -34.06
CA SER A 16 7.13 40.91 -32.93
C SER A 16 6.27 41.58 -31.85
N SER A 17 5.40 40.79 -31.21
CA SER A 17 4.85 41.12 -29.90
C SER A 17 5.03 39.93 -28.94
N SER A 18 6.00 40.07 -28.04
CA SER A 18 6.38 39.03 -27.08
C SER A 18 5.29 38.81 -26.04
N ARG A 19 4.56 37.70 -26.11
CA ARG A 19 3.72 37.24 -24.99
C ARG A 19 4.59 36.56 -23.93
N ARG A 20 4.92 37.30 -22.88
CA ARG A 20 5.36 36.71 -21.60
C ARG A 20 4.22 35.85 -21.05
N SER A 21 4.47 34.55 -20.85
CA SER A 21 3.68 33.71 -19.93
C SER A 21 4.55 33.37 -18.71
N ALA A 22 3.94 33.34 -17.54
CA ALA A 22 4.63 33.46 -16.27
C ALA A 22 5.35 32.17 -15.82
N VAL A 23 6.47 32.35 -15.12
CA VAL A 23 7.12 31.33 -14.30
C VAL A 23 6.23 31.03 -13.09
N PRO A 24 5.92 29.75 -12.77
CA PRO A 24 5.30 29.41 -11.49
C PRO A 24 6.35 29.45 -10.37
N THR A 25 6.30 30.49 -9.54
CA THR A 25 7.02 30.54 -8.26
C THR A 25 6.45 29.51 -7.29
N SER A 26 7.26 28.51 -6.89
CA SER A 26 6.89 27.58 -5.82
C SER A 26 7.05 28.25 -4.46
N SER A 27 5.93 28.50 -3.77
CA SER A 27 5.91 29.11 -2.44
C SER A 27 6.04 28.06 -1.34
N TYR A 28 7.11 28.12 -0.55
CA TYR A 28 7.24 27.35 0.70
C TYR A 28 6.17 27.77 1.71
N THR A 29 5.29 26.86 2.11
CA THR A 29 4.45 27.01 3.31
C THR A 29 4.98 26.16 4.45
N VAL A 30 5.74 26.79 5.35
CA VAL A 30 6.08 26.21 6.65
C VAL A 30 4.84 26.20 7.54
N ARG A 31 4.44 25.04 8.06
CA ARG A 31 3.54 24.95 9.23
C ARG A 31 4.24 24.27 10.39
N ARG A 32 4.50 25.04 11.46
CA ARG A 32 4.88 24.56 12.79
C ARG A 32 3.67 24.61 13.72
N SER A 33 3.33 23.49 14.33
CA SER A 33 2.64 23.35 15.64
C SER A 33 2.68 21.86 16.00
N ALA A 34 3.54 21.35 16.87
CA ALA A 34 3.74 21.63 18.31
C ALA A 34 2.63 21.03 19.20
N GLY A 35 3.04 20.11 20.10
CA GLY A 35 2.33 19.72 21.33
C GLY A 35 1.32 18.58 21.19
N GLY A 36 1.55 17.45 21.88
CA GLY A 36 0.60 16.33 21.89
C GLY A 36 1.10 15.01 22.49
N SER A 37 1.73 15.05 23.67
CA SER A 37 2.08 13.83 24.43
C SER A 37 0.83 13.17 25.02
N ILE A 38 0.77 11.83 25.09
CA ILE A 38 0.39 10.99 26.26
C ILE A 38 -0.05 9.56 25.87
N SER A 39 0.50 8.56 26.59
CA SER A 39 0.06 7.15 26.73
C SER A 39 -0.09 6.29 25.45
N GLY A 40 0.26 5.02 25.43
CA GLY A 40 0.66 4.14 26.54
C GLY A 40 0.07 2.75 26.31
N PHE A 41 0.74 1.94 25.48
CA PHE A 41 0.34 0.55 25.26
C PHE A 41 0.63 -0.29 26.51
N GLY A 42 -0.43 -0.68 27.23
CA GLY A 42 -0.37 -1.58 28.38
C GLY A 42 -1.17 -2.85 28.10
N GLY A 43 -0.50 -3.93 27.71
CA GLY A 43 -1.13 -5.25 27.61
C GLY A 43 -1.20 -5.94 28.98
N GLY A 44 -2.40 -6.26 29.45
CA GLY A 44 -2.62 -7.06 30.64
C GLY A 44 -3.14 -8.46 30.28
N PHE A 45 -2.37 -9.50 30.60
CA PHE A 45 -2.82 -10.89 30.51
C PHE A 45 -3.53 -11.31 31.81
N GLY A 46 -4.71 -11.88 31.65
CA GLY A 46 -5.51 -12.54 32.70
C GLY A 46 -6.91 -12.83 32.14
N GLY A 47 -7.51 -14.00 32.30
CA GLY A 47 -7.16 -15.12 33.17
C GLY A 47 -8.44 -15.75 33.73
N SER A 48 -9.19 -16.48 32.89
CA SER A 48 -10.36 -17.29 33.27
C SER A 48 -10.67 -18.24 32.10
N SER A 49 -10.41 -19.54 32.24
CA SER A 49 -11.29 -20.55 32.85
C SER A 49 -12.42 -20.97 31.90
N MET A 50 -12.21 -22.10 31.22
CA MET A 50 -13.24 -22.77 30.41
C MET A 50 -14.13 -23.62 31.31
N VAL A 51 -15.42 -23.31 31.37
CA VAL A 51 -16.41 -24.25 31.90
C VAL A 51 -17.01 -25.03 30.73
N ALA A 52 -16.62 -26.29 30.60
CA ALA A 52 -17.26 -27.24 29.69
C ALA A 52 -18.04 -28.27 30.52
N SER A 53 -19.35 -28.35 30.30
CA SER A 53 -20.17 -29.50 30.72
C SER A 53 -21.43 -29.58 29.88
N SER A 54 -21.61 -30.72 29.23
CA SER A 54 -22.78 -31.07 28.41
C SER A 54 -22.98 -32.59 28.49
N TYR A 55 -24.23 -33.06 28.29
CA TYR A 55 -24.70 -34.45 28.50
C TYR A 55 -24.71 -34.87 30.00
N ARG A 56 -25.66 -35.65 30.54
CA ARG A 56 -26.89 -36.33 30.09
C ARG A 56 -27.80 -36.46 31.35
N GLN A 57 -29.11 -36.75 31.32
CA GLN A 57 -30.10 -37.07 30.29
C GLN A 57 -31.51 -36.66 30.82
N GLY A 58 -32.49 -36.39 29.95
CA GLY A 58 -33.88 -36.09 30.37
C GLY A 58 -34.88 -37.23 30.08
N VAL A 59 -35.98 -37.25 30.85
CA VAL A 59 -37.29 -37.78 30.44
C VAL A 59 -38.37 -36.95 31.13
N GLY A 60 -39.32 -36.40 30.37
CA GLY A 60 -40.30 -35.43 30.90
C GLY A 60 -41.26 -34.92 29.83
N SER A 61 -41.96 -35.84 29.16
CA SER A 61 -42.97 -35.49 28.16
C SER A 61 -44.33 -35.24 28.80
N GLY A 62 -45.02 -34.18 28.40
CA GLY A 62 -46.37 -33.87 28.89
C GLY A 62 -47.50 -34.31 27.94
N PHE A 63 -48.72 -34.28 28.52
CA PHE A 63 -50.00 -33.95 27.89
C PHE A 63 -50.62 -34.81 26.76
N ALA A 64 -51.59 -35.64 27.15
CA ALA A 64 -52.94 -35.86 26.57
C ALA A 64 -53.69 -36.78 27.59
N GLY A 65 -54.92 -36.56 28.07
CA GLY A 65 -56.20 -36.34 27.38
C GLY A 65 -56.80 -37.68 26.93
N GLY A 66 -57.96 -38.19 27.38
CA GLY A 66 -58.97 -37.79 28.39
C GLY A 66 -60.17 -38.78 28.37
N PHE A 67 -61.19 -38.59 29.25
CA PHE A 67 -62.49 -39.36 29.32
C PHE A 67 -62.37 -40.85 29.76
N THR A 68 -63.31 -41.56 30.42
CA THR A 68 -64.70 -41.38 30.97
C THR A 68 -64.77 -42.11 32.35
N ALA A 69 -65.41 -41.60 33.41
CA ALA A 69 -66.84 -41.67 33.82
C ALA A 69 -67.40 -43.05 34.28
N ALA A 70 -68.29 -43.03 35.30
CA ALA A 70 -69.07 -44.14 35.90
C ALA A 70 -68.29 -45.18 36.75
N SER A 71 -68.81 -45.79 37.84
CA SER A 71 -70.10 -45.63 38.56
C SER A 71 -70.09 -46.24 39.98
N SER A 72 -70.87 -45.62 40.88
CA SER A 72 -71.61 -46.19 42.04
C SER A 72 -71.29 -47.57 42.65
N GLN A 73 -70.91 -47.58 43.94
CA GLN A 73 -71.49 -48.34 45.07
C GLN A 73 -70.80 -47.79 46.35
N GLY A 74 -71.38 -47.60 47.54
CA GLY A 74 -72.65 -48.05 48.12
C GLY A 74 -72.36 -48.92 49.36
N GLY A 75 -72.59 -48.40 50.58
CA GLY A 75 -72.21 -49.03 51.87
C GLY A 75 -71.37 -48.08 52.72
N MET A 76 -71.89 -47.21 53.59
CA MET A 76 -72.89 -47.37 54.67
C MET A 76 -72.33 -48.10 55.90
N LEU A 77 -72.32 -47.38 57.05
CA LEU A 77 -72.22 -47.85 58.45
C LEU A 77 -71.04 -48.74 58.87
N ALA A 78 -70.25 -48.29 59.86
CA ALA A 78 -70.43 -48.74 61.25
C ALA A 78 -69.43 -48.08 62.22
N VAL A 79 -69.93 -47.61 63.36
CA VAL A 79 -69.13 -47.28 64.55
C VAL A 79 -69.16 -48.49 65.48
N PRO A 80 -68.01 -48.99 65.98
CA PRO A 80 -67.95 -49.75 67.22
C PRO A 80 -67.48 -48.80 68.34
N ALA A 81 -68.37 -48.32 69.22
CA ALA A 81 -69.03 -49.05 70.30
C ALA A 81 -68.06 -49.36 71.47
N ILE A 82 -68.19 -48.56 72.53
CA ILE A 82 -67.56 -48.74 73.83
C ILE A 82 -68.02 -50.08 74.41
N THR A 83 -67.11 -51.01 74.66
CA THR A 83 -67.40 -52.28 75.34
C THR A 83 -67.38 -52.11 76.85
N ALA A 84 -68.42 -52.62 77.51
CA ALA A 84 -68.65 -52.44 78.93
C ALA A 84 -67.81 -53.40 79.80
N VAL A 85 -67.60 -52.96 81.04
CA VAL A 85 -66.85 -53.66 82.10
C VAL A 85 -67.48 -55.02 82.45
N GLN A 86 -66.66 -56.06 82.53
CA GLN A 86 -66.95 -57.26 83.33
C GLN A 86 -66.03 -57.32 84.55
N VAL A 87 -66.58 -57.02 85.73
CA VAL A 87 -65.86 -57.14 87.00
C VAL A 87 -65.85 -58.60 87.44
N ASN A 88 -64.68 -59.20 87.57
CA ASN A 88 -64.54 -60.53 88.18
C ASN A 88 -64.52 -60.38 89.72
N GLN A 89 -65.66 -60.62 90.38
CA GLN A 89 -65.87 -60.28 91.80
C GLN A 89 -65.21 -61.25 92.80
N SER A 90 -64.33 -62.16 92.35
CA SER A 90 -63.83 -63.29 93.15
C SER A 90 -62.33 -63.24 93.49
N LEU A 91 -61.64 -62.12 93.24
CA LEU A 91 -60.25 -61.88 93.68
C LEU A 91 -60.11 -60.59 94.51
N LEU A 92 -61.22 -60.11 95.09
CA LEU A 92 -61.23 -59.03 96.08
C LEU A 92 -60.79 -59.53 97.48
N ALA A 93 -59.55 -60.01 97.56
CA ALA A 93 -58.84 -60.14 98.82
C ALA A 93 -57.75 -59.06 98.87
N PRO A 94 -57.89 -58.02 99.72
CA PRO A 94 -56.79 -57.09 99.96
C PRO A 94 -55.63 -57.85 100.61
N LEU A 95 -54.59 -58.16 99.83
CA LEU A 95 -53.29 -58.51 100.38
C LEU A 95 -52.75 -57.25 101.05
N ASN A 96 -53.04 -57.13 102.35
CA ASN A 96 -52.60 -56.04 103.21
C ASN A 96 -51.08 -56.16 103.46
N LEU A 97 -50.29 -55.85 102.44
CA LEU A 97 -48.91 -55.44 102.61
C LEU A 97 -48.95 -54.04 103.23
N GLU A 98 -48.56 -53.96 104.50
CA GLU A 98 -48.31 -52.69 105.19
C GLU A 98 -47.13 -51.99 104.50
N ILE A 99 -47.43 -51.24 103.44
CA ILE A 99 -46.47 -50.38 102.77
C ILE A 99 -46.19 -49.23 103.74
N ASP A 100 -45.01 -49.27 104.34
CA ASP A 100 -44.44 -48.29 105.26
C ASP A 100 -44.91 -46.85 104.92
N PRO A 101 -45.52 -46.11 105.88
CA PRO A 101 -45.90 -44.71 105.71
C PRO A 101 -44.81 -43.82 105.14
N SER A 102 -43.53 -44.14 105.36
CA SER A 102 -42.39 -43.42 104.77
C SER A 102 -42.37 -43.51 103.23
N ILE A 103 -42.67 -44.69 102.66
CA ILE A 103 -42.62 -44.96 101.22
C ILE A 103 -43.75 -44.24 100.49
N GLN A 104 -44.90 -44.05 101.13
CA GLN A 104 -46.03 -43.35 100.53
C GLN A 104 -45.75 -41.84 100.41
N VAL A 105 -45.13 -41.23 101.42
CA VAL A 105 -44.66 -39.84 101.38
C VAL A 105 -43.59 -39.65 100.32
N ILE A 106 -42.60 -40.53 100.26
CA ILE A 106 -41.54 -40.51 99.24
C ILE A 106 -42.14 -40.60 97.83
N ARG A 107 -43.05 -41.55 97.56
CA ARG A 107 -43.71 -41.66 96.25
C ARG A 107 -44.57 -40.45 95.88
N THR A 108 -45.21 -39.79 96.85
CA THR A 108 -45.93 -38.53 96.55
C THR A 108 -44.97 -37.38 96.25
N GLN A 109 -43.85 -37.29 96.97
CA GLN A 109 -42.82 -36.29 96.75
C GLN A 109 -42.08 -36.51 95.42
N GLU A 110 -41.75 -37.75 95.07
CA GLU A 110 -41.25 -38.15 93.74
C GLU A 110 -42.27 -37.80 92.65
N LYS A 111 -43.56 -38.10 92.85
CA LYS A 111 -44.61 -37.77 91.88
C LYS A 111 -44.73 -36.27 91.66
N ASP A 112 -44.57 -35.44 92.70
CA ASP A 112 -44.63 -33.98 92.57
C ASP A 112 -43.32 -33.38 92.04
N GLN A 113 -42.16 -33.99 92.32
CA GLN A 113 -40.91 -33.69 91.61
C GLN A 113 -41.02 -34.04 90.12
N ILE A 114 -41.58 -35.20 89.77
CA ILE A 114 -41.85 -35.63 88.40
C ILE A 114 -42.84 -34.68 87.72
N LYS A 115 -43.92 -34.23 88.37
CA LYS A 115 -44.80 -33.17 87.83
C LYS A 115 -44.06 -31.86 87.61
N THR A 116 -43.19 -31.45 88.54
CA THR A 116 -42.41 -30.21 88.43
C THR A 116 -41.41 -30.28 87.29
N LEU A 117 -40.73 -31.42 87.12
CA LEU A 117 -39.87 -31.73 85.98
C LEU A 117 -40.69 -31.78 84.67
N ASN A 118 -41.86 -32.42 84.67
CA ASN A 118 -42.72 -32.52 83.49
C ASN A 118 -43.24 -31.14 83.07
N ASN A 119 -43.68 -30.30 83.99
CA ASN A 119 -44.05 -28.90 83.72
C ASN A 119 -42.86 -28.08 83.18
N ARG A 120 -41.64 -28.33 83.69
CA ARG A 120 -40.42 -27.73 83.11
C ARG A 120 -40.16 -28.26 81.70
N PHE A 121 -40.27 -29.57 81.45
CA PHE A 121 -40.15 -30.16 80.11
C PHE A 121 -41.21 -29.64 79.14
N ALA A 122 -42.45 -29.46 79.57
CA ALA A 122 -43.51 -28.81 78.78
C ALA A 122 -43.10 -27.38 78.41
N SER A 123 -42.63 -26.58 79.38
CA SER A 123 -42.14 -25.22 79.10
C SER A 123 -40.91 -25.18 78.18
N PHE A 124 -40.03 -26.19 78.24
CA PHE A 124 -38.92 -26.34 77.30
C PHE A 124 -39.38 -26.78 75.91
N ILE A 125 -40.37 -27.67 75.80
CA ILE A 125 -40.96 -28.07 74.50
C ILE A 125 -41.69 -26.88 73.86
N ASP A 126 -42.43 -26.09 74.63
CA ASP A 126 -43.06 -24.86 74.14
C ASP A 126 -42.01 -23.83 73.71
N LYS A 127 -40.89 -23.71 74.45
CA LYS A 127 -39.77 -22.84 74.07
C LYS A 127 -39.07 -23.31 72.81
N VAL A 128 -38.86 -24.62 72.64
CA VAL A 128 -38.29 -25.22 71.42
C VAL A 128 -39.24 -25.00 70.24
N ARG A 129 -40.53 -25.30 70.37
CA ARG A 129 -41.54 -25.02 69.32
C ARG A 129 -41.59 -23.55 68.93
N PHE A 130 -41.52 -22.65 69.91
CA PHE A 130 -41.45 -21.21 69.65
C PHE A 130 -40.18 -20.82 68.87
N LEU A 131 -39.02 -21.39 69.23
CA LEU A 131 -37.76 -21.17 68.52
C LEU A 131 -37.75 -21.81 67.12
N GLU A 132 -38.32 -23.00 66.94
CA GLU A 132 -38.52 -23.64 65.64
C GLU A 132 -39.44 -22.79 64.74
N GLN A 133 -40.54 -22.26 65.30
CA GLN A 133 -41.46 -21.39 64.58
C GLN A 133 -40.82 -20.03 64.25
N GLN A 134 -39.96 -19.50 65.11
CA GLN A 134 -39.14 -18.32 64.81
C GLN A 134 -38.09 -18.60 63.73
N ASN A 135 -37.37 -19.72 63.80
CA ASN A 135 -36.40 -20.13 62.78
C ASN A 135 -37.10 -20.31 61.42
N LYS A 136 -38.25 -20.98 61.37
CA LYS A 136 -39.03 -21.12 60.13
C LYS A 136 -39.56 -19.78 59.58
N MET A 137 -39.86 -18.81 60.46
CA MET A 137 -40.16 -17.43 60.05
C MET A 137 -38.90 -16.71 59.52
N LEU A 138 -37.73 -16.94 60.11
CA LEU A 138 -36.46 -16.38 59.64
C LEU A 138 -36.01 -17.01 58.32
N GLU A 139 -36.17 -18.32 58.12
CA GLU A 139 -35.92 -19.03 56.87
C GLU A 139 -36.81 -18.52 55.73
N THR A 140 -38.11 -18.36 55.98
CA THR A 140 -39.04 -17.82 54.97
C THR A 140 -38.75 -16.35 54.65
N LYS A 141 -38.42 -15.52 55.65
CA LYS A 141 -37.96 -14.14 55.43
C LYS A 141 -36.64 -14.10 54.68
N TRP A 142 -35.69 -14.98 55.00
CA TRP A 142 -34.40 -15.10 54.32
C TRP A 142 -34.58 -15.50 52.86
N SER A 143 -35.39 -16.52 52.58
CA SER A 143 -35.74 -16.96 51.23
C SER A 143 -36.34 -15.81 50.42
N LEU A 144 -37.30 -15.06 50.98
CA LEU A 144 -37.93 -13.92 50.32
C LEU A 144 -36.95 -12.77 50.08
N LEU A 145 -36.09 -12.45 51.05
CA LEU A 145 -35.05 -11.42 50.92
C LEU A 145 -33.99 -11.82 49.87
N GLN A 146 -33.63 -13.09 49.80
CA GLN A 146 -32.65 -13.60 48.84
C GLN A 146 -33.24 -13.61 47.42
N GLU A 147 -34.52 -13.96 47.26
CA GLU A 147 -35.25 -13.86 45.99
C GLU A 147 -35.38 -12.39 45.54
N GLN A 148 -35.77 -11.49 46.46
CA GLN A 148 -35.87 -10.05 46.20
C GLN A 148 -34.51 -9.39 45.87
N THR A 149 -33.42 -9.85 46.48
CA THR A 149 -32.05 -9.39 46.18
C THR A 149 -31.54 -9.92 44.84
N THR A 150 -32.12 -11.02 44.33
CA THR A 150 -31.71 -11.68 43.07
C THR A 150 -32.44 -11.11 41.85
N THR A 151 -32.88 -9.85 41.89
CA THR A 151 -33.27 -9.10 40.68
C THR A 151 -32.04 -8.84 39.82
N ARG A 152 -31.70 -9.80 38.94
CA ARG A 152 -30.60 -9.65 37.96
C ARG A 152 -30.90 -8.48 37.04
N SER A 153 -30.08 -7.43 37.12
CA SER A 153 -30.24 -6.23 36.31
C SER A 153 -30.03 -6.53 34.83
N ASN A 154 -31.02 -6.21 33.99
CA ASN A 154 -30.96 -6.37 32.52
C ASN A 154 -30.02 -5.35 31.83
N ILE A 155 -29.05 -4.81 32.56
CA ILE A 155 -28.14 -3.75 32.13
C ILE A 155 -27.01 -4.34 31.28
N ASP A 156 -26.46 -5.48 31.69
CA ASP A 156 -25.39 -6.16 30.95
C ASP A 156 -25.85 -6.62 29.57
N SER A 157 -27.10 -7.07 29.43
CA SER A 157 -27.66 -7.46 28.12
C SER A 157 -27.91 -6.25 27.22
N MET A 158 -28.29 -5.08 27.78
CA MET A 158 -28.41 -3.83 27.03
C MET A 158 -27.03 -3.33 26.56
N PHE A 159 -26.01 -3.39 27.40
CA PHE A 159 -24.65 -3.06 27.00
C PHE A 159 -24.11 -4.04 25.95
N GLU A 160 -24.31 -5.34 26.10
CA GLU A 160 -23.88 -6.33 25.11
C GLU A 160 -24.60 -6.14 23.76
N ALA A 161 -25.90 -5.84 23.77
CA ALA A 161 -26.65 -5.49 22.57
C ALA A 161 -26.13 -4.20 21.90
N TYR A 162 -25.79 -3.18 22.69
CA TYR A 162 -25.20 -1.94 22.18
C TYR A 162 -23.80 -2.15 21.61
N ILE A 163 -22.95 -2.93 22.28
CA ILE A 163 -21.62 -3.32 21.81
C ILE A 163 -21.72 -4.15 20.51
N ALA A 164 -22.65 -5.10 20.44
CA ALA A 164 -22.90 -5.89 19.24
C ALA A 164 -23.38 -5.01 18.06
N ASN A 165 -24.23 -4.02 18.32
CA ASN A 165 -24.65 -3.04 17.30
C ASN A 165 -23.47 -2.17 16.82
N LEU A 166 -22.63 -1.67 17.73
CA LEU A 166 -21.43 -0.89 17.36
C LEU A 166 -20.43 -1.72 16.56
N ARG A 167 -20.20 -3.00 16.92
CA ARG A 167 -19.37 -3.92 16.13
C ARG A 167 -19.94 -4.11 14.73
N ARG A 168 -21.24 -4.35 14.61
CA ARG A 168 -21.92 -4.49 13.30
C ARG A 168 -21.85 -3.22 12.46
N GLN A 169 -21.89 -2.04 13.06
CA GLN A 169 -21.67 -0.76 12.36
C GLN A 169 -20.21 -0.61 11.88
N LEU A 170 -19.24 -1.00 12.71
CA LEU A 170 -17.82 -1.01 12.35
C LEU A 170 -17.54 -1.98 11.19
N ASP A 171 -18.12 -3.18 11.23
CA ASP A 171 -18.02 -4.17 10.15
C ASP A 171 -18.68 -3.67 8.85
N GLY A 172 -19.83 -2.97 8.96
CA GLY A 172 -20.50 -2.32 7.84
C GLY A 172 -19.61 -1.27 7.17
N LEU A 173 -19.09 -0.33 7.96
CA LEU A 173 -18.14 0.70 7.50
C LEU A 173 -16.83 0.10 6.94
N GLY A 174 -16.36 -1.01 7.52
CA GLY A 174 -15.22 -1.76 7.01
C GLY A 174 -15.47 -2.34 5.61
N ASN A 175 -16.64 -2.94 5.38
CA ASN A 175 -17.04 -3.44 4.07
C ASN A 175 -17.22 -2.31 3.04
N GLU A 176 -17.83 -1.19 3.43
CA GLU A 176 -17.96 -0.01 2.58
C GLU A 176 -16.59 0.57 2.20
N LYS A 177 -15.66 0.66 3.16
CA LYS A 177 -14.28 1.08 2.90
C LYS A 177 -13.61 0.17 1.87
N VAL A 178 -13.67 -1.16 2.04
CA VAL A 178 -13.07 -2.13 1.10
C VAL A 178 -13.70 -2.01 -0.30
N LYS A 179 -15.02 -1.78 -0.38
CA LYS A 179 -15.72 -1.53 -1.65
C LYS A 179 -15.20 -0.26 -2.34
N LEU A 180 -15.09 0.85 -1.60
CA LEU A 180 -14.58 2.12 -2.12
C LEU A 180 -13.10 2.05 -2.52
N GLU A 181 -12.26 1.32 -1.77
CA GLU A 181 -10.87 1.04 -2.14
C GLU A 181 -10.79 0.23 -3.45
N GLY A 182 -11.70 -0.73 -3.65
CA GLY A 182 -11.84 -1.48 -4.90
C GLY A 182 -12.27 -0.60 -6.09
N GLU A 183 -13.28 0.25 -5.90
CA GLU A 183 -13.76 1.20 -6.91
C GLU A 183 -12.67 2.24 -7.27
N LEU A 184 -11.94 2.74 -6.28
CA LEU A 184 -10.82 3.66 -6.47
C LEU A 184 -9.69 3.01 -7.26
N LYS A 185 -9.31 1.76 -6.94
CA LYS A 185 -8.30 1.01 -7.69
C LYS A 185 -8.74 0.73 -9.14
N ASN A 186 -10.02 0.42 -9.35
CA ASN A 186 -10.57 0.25 -10.70
C ASN A 186 -10.53 1.56 -11.51
N MET A 187 -10.88 2.69 -10.88
CA MET A 187 -10.80 4.00 -11.51
C MET A 187 -9.36 4.42 -11.82
N GLN A 188 -8.39 4.11 -10.94
CA GLN A 188 -6.97 4.30 -11.21
C GLN A 188 -6.51 3.50 -12.43
N GLY A 189 -6.86 2.21 -12.52
CA GLY A 189 -6.57 1.37 -13.68
C GLY A 189 -7.16 1.93 -14.99
N LEU A 190 -8.41 2.39 -14.95
CA LEU A 190 -9.06 3.06 -16.09
C LEU A 190 -8.32 4.34 -16.51
N VAL A 191 -7.86 5.15 -15.56
CA VAL A 191 -7.08 6.37 -15.85
C VAL A 191 -5.71 6.03 -16.44
N GLU A 192 -5.03 5.00 -15.94
CA GLU A 192 -3.77 4.50 -16.50
C GLU A 192 -3.95 3.94 -17.92
N ASP A 193 -5.02 3.18 -18.17
CA ASP A 193 -5.37 2.67 -19.50
C ASP A 193 -5.68 3.80 -20.49
N PHE A 194 -6.41 4.84 -20.07
CA PHE A 194 -6.66 6.01 -20.92
C PHE A 194 -5.38 6.80 -21.16
N LYS A 195 -4.55 7.03 -20.13
CA LYS A 195 -3.25 7.69 -20.27
C LYS A 195 -2.37 6.96 -21.29
N ARG A 196 -2.26 5.63 -21.18
CA ARG A 196 -1.51 4.81 -22.14
C ARG A 196 -2.06 4.92 -23.55
N LYS A 197 -3.39 4.88 -23.74
CA LYS A 197 -4.03 5.08 -25.05
C LYS A 197 -3.73 6.46 -25.63
N TYR A 198 -3.69 7.52 -24.81
CA TYR A 198 -3.30 8.86 -25.26
C TYR A 198 -1.83 8.92 -25.65
N GLU A 199 -0.93 8.30 -24.89
CA GLU A 199 0.50 8.20 -25.22
C GLU A 199 0.72 7.43 -26.54
N ASP A 200 0.05 6.28 -26.71
CA ASP A 200 0.07 5.49 -27.95
C ASP A 200 -0.46 6.29 -29.15
N GLU A 201 -1.54 7.08 -28.97
CA GLU A 201 -2.12 7.88 -30.06
C GLU A 201 -1.27 9.12 -30.40
N ILE A 202 -0.62 9.74 -29.41
CA ILE A 202 0.40 10.78 -29.65
C ILE A 202 1.57 10.21 -30.44
N ASN A 203 2.06 9.02 -30.08
CA ASN A 203 3.16 8.36 -30.78
C ASN A 203 2.79 8.00 -32.23
N LYS A 204 1.57 7.47 -32.47
CA LYS A 204 1.07 7.22 -33.83
C LYS A 204 0.94 8.51 -34.64
N ARG A 205 0.40 9.57 -34.05
CA ARG A 205 0.28 10.88 -34.70
C ARG A 205 1.65 11.43 -35.07
N ALA A 206 2.63 11.36 -34.17
CA ALA A 206 4.00 11.79 -34.45
C ALA A 206 4.65 10.94 -35.57
N GLY A 207 4.39 9.63 -35.61
CA GLY A 207 4.79 8.76 -36.71
C GLY A 207 4.21 9.21 -38.05
N ALA A 208 2.88 9.38 -38.13
CA ALA A 208 2.20 9.83 -39.33
C ALA A 208 2.60 11.27 -39.76
N GLU A 209 2.89 12.15 -38.81
CA GLU A 209 3.39 13.51 -39.08
C GLU A 209 4.82 13.49 -39.65
N ASN A 210 5.69 12.61 -39.15
CA ASN A 210 7.02 12.38 -39.73
C ASN A 210 6.93 11.79 -41.15
N GLU A 211 6.06 10.80 -41.37
CA GLU A 211 5.81 10.22 -42.71
C GLU A 211 5.27 11.29 -43.68
N PHE A 212 4.35 12.15 -43.23
CA PHE A 212 3.83 13.25 -44.03
C PHE A 212 4.92 14.28 -44.40
N VAL A 213 5.83 14.60 -43.48
CA VAL A 213 6.97 15.50 -43.76
C VAL A 213 7.94 14.88 -44.77
N LEU A 214 8.22 13.58 -44.68
CA LEU A 214 9.03 12.85 -45.66
C LEU A 214 8.36 12.83 -47.05
N LEU A 215 7.08 12.44 -47.10
CA LEU A 215 6.31 12.42 -48.35
C LEU A 215 6.23 13.80 -48.99
N LYS A 216 6.08 14.87 -48.20
CA LYS A 216 6.13 16.25 -48.71
C LYS A 216 7.49 16.56 -49.34
N LYS A 217 8.60 16.22 -48.69
CA LYS A 217 9.95 16.43 -49.23
C LYS A 217 10.16 15.67 -50.55
N ASP A 218 9.62 14.47 -50.65
CA ASP A 218 9.71 13.64 -51.86
C ASP A 218 8.81 14.18 -52.99
N VAL A 219 7.63 14.75 -52.67
CA VAL A 219 6.78 15.50 -53.62
C VAL A 219 7.46 16.78 -54.10
N ASP A 220 8.06 17.56 -53.20
CA ASP A 220 8.81 18.78 -53.55
C ASP A 220 10.01 18.43 -54.46
N ALA A 221 10.74 17.35 -54.17
CA ALA A 221 11.83 16.85 -55.02
C ALA A 221 11.33 16.35 -56.39
N ALA A 222 10.21 15.62 -56.44
CA ALA A 222 9.59 15.20 -57.69
C ALA A 222 9.11 16.40 -58.54
N TYR A 223 8.61 17.46 -57.89
CA TYR A 223 8.21 18.70 -58.55
C TYR A 223 9.42 19.45 -59.14
N MET A 224 10.53 19.55 -58.41
CA MET A 224 11.77 20.12 -58.95
C MET A 224 12.29 19.33 -60.16
N ASN A 225 12.35 18.00 -60.08
CA ASN A 225 12.71 17.14 -61.21
C ASN A 225 11.77 17.32 -62.40
N LYS A 226 10.46 17.48 -62.17
CA LYS A 226 9.47 17.78 -63.23
C LYS A 226 9.79 19.10 -63.91
N VAL A 227 10.02 20.17 -63.16
CA VAL A 227 10.34 21.51 -63.70
C VAL A 227 11.65 21.49 -64.49
N GLU A 228 12.68 20.77 -64.02
CA GLU A 228 13.93 20.58 -64.77
C GLU A 228 13.73 19.81 -66.08
N LEU A 229 12.85 18.81 -66.10
CA LEU A 229 12.53 18.06 -67.31
C LEU A 229 11.68 18.89 -68.28
N GLU A 230 10.73 19.69 -67.79
CA GLU A 230 9.96 20.63 -68.61
C GLU A 230 10.89 21.67 -69.26
N ALA A 231 11.82 22.26 -68.50
CA ALA A 231 12.82 23.19 -69.06
C ALA A 231 13.73 22.53 -70.12
N LYS A 232 14.08 21.24 -69.97
CA LYS A 232 14.83 20.49 -70.99
C LYS A 232 13.99 20.22 -72.24
N VAL A 233 12.69 19.93 -72.09
CA VAL A 233 11.77 19.76 -73.22
C VAL A 233 11.60 21.08 -73.97
N ASP A 234 11.40 22.20 -73.28
CA ASP A 234 11.29 23.53 -73.89
C ASP A 234 12.57 23.90 -74.66
N ALA A 235 13.75 23.68 -74.06
CA ALA A 235 15.04 23.93 -74.73
C ALA A 235 15.24 23.09 -76.00
N LEU A 236 14.88 21.79 -75.97
CA LEU A 236 14.92 20.92 -77.15
C LEU A 236 13.88 21.33 -78.19
N GLN A 237 12.71 21.83 -77.77
CA GLN A 237 11.67 22.31 -78.66
C GLN A 237 12.11 23.59 -79.39
N ASP A 238 12.80 24.50 -78.69
CA ASP A 238 13.42 25.69 -79.28
C ASP A 238 14.56 25.33 -80.24
N GLU A 239 15.39 24.34 -79.92
CA GLU A 239 16.43 23.83 -80.83
C GLU A 239 15.82 23.23 -82.12
N ILE A 240 14.74 22.43 -81.99
CA ILE A 240 13.99 21.91 -83.15
C ILE A 240 13.39 23.04 -83.99
N ASN A 241 12.84 24.08 -83.35
CA ASN A 241 12.26 25.23 -84.05
C ASN A 241 13.34 26.06 -84.76
N PHE A 242 14.52 26.24 -84.14
CA PHE A 242 15.67 26.91 -84.71
C PHE A 242 16.22 26.17 -85.94
N LEU A 243 16.43 24.86 -85.84
CA LEU A 243 16.87 24.02 -86.97
C LEU A 243 15.86 24.05 -88.13
N ARG A 244 14.55 24.00 -87.84
CA ARG A 244 13.51 24.18 -88.87
C ARG A 244 13.59 25.54 -89.55
N ALA A 245 13.78 26.61 -88.78
CA ALA A 245 13.90 27.97 -89.33
C ALA A 245 15.15 28.13 -90.21
N ILE A 246 16.28 27.51 -89.84
CA ILE A 246 17.49 27.44 -90.68
C ILE A 246 17.20 26.69 -91.97
N TYR A 247 16.68 25.46 -91.91
CA TYR A 247 16.42 24.67 -93.13
C TYR A 247 15.40 25.34 -94.06
N GLU A 248 14.41 26.06 -93.53
CA GLU A 248 13.47 26.83 -94.35
C GLU A 248 14.12 28.09 -94.96
N ALA A 249 15.11 28.69 -94.28
CA ALA A 249 15.92 29.79 -94.80
C ALA A 249 16.88 29.31 -95.90
N GLU A 250 17.62 28.22 -95.67
CA GLU A 250 18.49 27.58 -96.67
C GLU A 250 17.70 27.15 -97.91
N LEU A 251 16.51 26.55 -97.74
CA LEU A 251 15.63 26.21 -98.86
C LEU A 251 15.15 27.45 -99.62
N ARG A 252 14.85 28.55 -98.93
CA ARG A 252 14.51 29.83 -99.59
C ARG A 252 15.69 30.45 -100.31
N GLU A 253 16.90 30.38 -99.75
CA GLU A 253 18.12 30.86 -100.39
C GLU A 253 18.46 30.03 -101.63
N LEU A 254 18.45 28.69 -101.54
CA LEU A 254 18.67 27.81 -102.68
C LEU A 254 17.61 28.00 -103.77
N GLN A 255 16.34 28.24 -103.41
CA GLN A 255 15.31 28.64 -104.37
C GLN A 255 15.56 30.03 -104.98
N GLY A 256 16.15 30.95 -104.23
CA GLY A 256 16.62 32.24 -104.71
C GLY A 256 17.74 32.06 -105.72
N GLN A 257 18.82 31.39 -105.35
CA GLN A 257 19.95 31.05 -106.22
C GLN A 257 19.49 30.34 -107.51
N ILE A 258 18.55 29.39 -107.45
CA ILE A 258 17.98 28.74 -108.64
C ILE A 258 17.22 29.72 -109.53
N LYS A 259 16.46 30.67 -108.96
CA LYS A 259 15.76 31.71 -109.72
C LYS A 259 16.73 32.72 -110.34
N ASP A 260 17.72 33.17 -109.58
CA ASP A 260 18.71 34.14 -110.02
C ASP A 260 19.62 33.55 -111.10
N THR A 261 19.98 32.25 -110.99
CA THR A 261 20.70 31.51 -112.05
C THR A 261 19.81 31.27 -113.29
N SER A 262 18.48 31.30 -113.15
CA SER A 262 17.55 31.22 -114.30
C SER A 262 17.37 32.54 -115.04
N VAL A 263 17.91 33.66 -114.52
CA VAL A 263 17.97 34.95 -115.22
C VAL A 263 19.40 35.16 -115.70
N ILE A 264 19.68 34.70 -116.92
CA ILE A 264 20.88 35.10 -117.65
C ILE A 264 20.74 36.59 -117.96
N VAL A 265 21.30 37.43 -117.09
CA VAL A 265 21.44 38.87 -117.34
C VAL A 265 22.60 39.04 -118.32
N GLU A 266 22.28 39.25 -119.59
CA GLU A 266 23.23 39.80 -120.55
C GLU A 266 23.59 41.23 -120.11
N MET A 267 24.71 41.34 -119.39
CA MET A 267 25.16 42.60 -118.81
C MET A 267 25.90 43.43 -119.86
N ASP A 268 25.13 44.17 -120.68
CA ASP A 268 25.68 45.16 -121.62
C ASP A 268 26.24 46.35 -120.83
N ASN A 269 27.49 46.17 -120.38
CA ASN A 269 28.24 47.13 -119.59
C ASN A 269 28.87 48.21 -120.50
N SER A 270 28.02 49.11 -121.00
CA SER A 270 28.43 50.24 -121.85
C SER A 270 27.99 51.61 -121.26
N ARG A 271 28.22 51.80 -119.96
CA ARG A 271 28.35 53.13 -119.36
C ARG A 271 29.79 53.39 -118.95
N ASN A 272 30.22 54.65 -119.14
CA ASN A 272 31.47 55.18 -118.66
C ASN A 272 31.46 55.29 -117.13
N LEU A 273 31.63 54.14 -116.48
CA LEU A 273 31.88 54.04 -115.05
C LEU A 273 33.19 54.76 -114.74
N ASP A 274 33.12 55.75 -113.86
CA ASP A 274 34.31 56.40 -113.30
C ASP A 274 35.00 55.37 -112.38
N MET A 275 35.96 54.66 -112.96
CA MET A 275 36.70 53.60 -112.28
C MET A 275 37.45 54.13 -111.06
N ASP A 276 37.88 55.40 -111.06
CA ASP A 276 38.58 55.99 -109.92
C ASP A 276 37.60 56.28 -108.77
N SER A 277 36.39 56.77 -109.07
CA SER A 277 35.32 56.93 -108.07
C SER A 277 34.89 55.58 -107.47
N ILE A 278 34.73 54.54 -108.29
CA ILE A 278 34.32 53.20 -107.82
C ILE A 278 35.43 52.53 -107.01
N VAL A 279 36.70 52.64 -107.44
CA VAL A 279 37.84 52.12 -106.67
C VAL A 279 38.00 52.89 -105.35
N ALA A 280 37.72 54.20 -105.31
CA ALA A 280 37.70 54.98 -104.08
C ALA A 280 36.55 54.56 -103.15
N GLU A 281 35.34 54.35 -103.65
CA GLU A 281 34.19 53.89 -102.87
C GLU A 281 34.39 52.47 -102.34
N VAL A 282 34.90 51.55 -103.16
CA VAL A 282 35.25 50.19 -102.74
C VAL A 282 36.37 50.20 -101.69
N ARG A 283 37.40 51.05 -101.83
CA ARG A 283 38.41 51.24 -100.78
C ARG A 283 37.81 51.76 -99.49
N ALA A 284 36.95 52.77 -99.55
CA ALA A 284 36.26 53.30 -98.37
C ALA A 284 35.39 52.23 -97.69
N GLN A 285 34.67 51.41 -98.46
CA GLN A 285 33.89 50.27 -97.94
C GLN A 285 34.80 49.24 -97.25
N TYR A 286 35.96 48.91 -97.83
CA TYR A 286 36.92 47.99 -97.19
C TYR A 286 37.56 48.58 -95.92
N GLU A 287 37.89 49.87 -95.90
CA GLU A 287 38.36 50.55 -94.68
C GLU A 287 37.27 50.57 -93.60
N ASP A 288 36.01 50.84 -93.96
CA ASP A 288 34.90 50.90 -93.02
C ASP A 288 34.53 49.51 -92.46
N VAL A 289 34.56 48.47 -93.30
CA VAL A 289 34.39 47.06 -92.87
C VAL A 289 35.56 46.60 -91.99
N ALA A 290 36.80 46.96 -92.33
CA ALA A 290 37.96 46.64 -91.50
C ALA A 290 37.92 47.38 -90.14
N ALA A 291 37.47 48.65 -90.14
CA ALA A 291 37.30 49.44 -88.93
C ALA A 291 36.19 48.87 -88.04
N ARG A 292 35.03 48.49 -88.61
CA ARG A 292 33.94 47.83 -87.89
C ARG A 292 34.38 46.48 -87.32
N SER A 293 35.01 45.62 -88.12
CA SER A 293 35.51 44.31 -87.67
C SER A 293 36.52 44.45 -86.52
N LYS A 294 37.42 45.45 -86.60
CA LYS A 294 38.33 45.78 -85.50
C LYS A 294 37.59 46.28 -84.25
N ALA A 295 36.62 47.18 -84.40
CA ALA A 295 35.83 47.71 -83.29
C ALA A 295 34.96 46.63 -82.61
N GLU A 296 34.39 45.71 -83.38
CA GLU A 296 33.64 44.55 -82.90
C GLU A 296 34.56 43.57 -82.16
N ALA A 297 35.75 43.27 -82.69
CA ALA A 297 36.74 42.45 -81.99
C ALA A 297 37.21 43.10 -80.68
N GLU A 298 37.54 44.40 -80.68
CA GLU A 298 37.89 45.14 -79.46
C GLU A 298 36.73 45.20 -78.45
N GLY A 299 35.50 45.36 -78.92
CA GLY A 299 34.29 45.31 -78.09
C GLY A 299 34.07 43.94 -77.46
N TRP A 300 34.22 42.87 -78.24
CA TRP A 300 34.12 41.49 -77.78
C TRP A 300 35.19 41.14 -76.73
N TYR A 301 36.45 41.55 -76.96
CA TYR A 301 37.52 41.37 -75.97
C TYR A 301 37.28 42.17 -74.69
N LYS A 302 36.78 43.42 -74.78
CA LYS A 302 36.41 44.23 -73.61
C LYS A 302 35.28 43.57 -72.82
N GLN A 303 34.20 43.14 -73.49
CA GLN A 303 33.09 42.43 -72.85
C GLN A 303 33.58 41.15 -72.18
N LYS A 304 34.39 40.31 -72.84
CA LYS A 304 34.92 39.09 -72.23
C LYS A 304 35.86 39.35 -71.05
N TYR A 305 36.63 40.43 -71.09
CA TYR A 305 37.44 40.85 -69.96
C TYR A 305 36.58 41.32 -68.78
N GLU A 306 35.52 42.10 -69.04
CA GLU A 306 34.59 42.60 -68.02
C GLU A 306 33.74 41.47 -67.40
N GLU A 307 33.27 40.51 -68.20
CA GLU A 307 32.61 39.28 -67.73
C GLU A 307 33.55 38.43 -66.85
N MET A 308 34.82 38.30 -67.25
CA MET A 308 35.82 37.56 -66.46
C MET A 308 36.19 38.31 -65.17
N GLN A 309 36.26 39.64 -65.20
CA GLN A 309 36.53 40.48 -64.03
C GLN A 309 35.36 40.50 -63.03
N THR A 310 34.13 40.59 -63.52
CA THR A 310 32.92 40.56 -62.67
C THR A 310 32.67 39.17 -62.08
N SER A 311 32.85 38.08 -62.84
CA SER A 311 32.78 36.72 -62.29
C SER A 311 33.91 36.43 -61.29
N ALA A 312 35.14 36.88 -61.55
CA ALA A 312 36.23 36.80 -60.56
C ALA A 312 35.92 37.58 -59.27
N GLY A 313 35.27 38.74 -59.37
CA GLY A 313 34.77 39.50 -58.23
C GLY A 313 33.68 38.76 -57.44
N GLN A 314 32.73 38.13 -58.14
CA GLN A 314 31.68 37.30 -57.52
C GLN A 314 32.29 36.10 -56.77
N TYR A 315 33.18 35.32 -57.40
CA TYR A 315 33.87 34.22 -56.71
C TYR A 315 34.71 34.70 -55.51
N GLY A 316 35.26 35.92 -55.57
CA GLY A 316 35.96 36.55 -54.44
C GLY A 316 35.03 36.86 -53.26
N GLU A 317 33.85 37.42 -53.52
CA GLU A 317 32.84 37.68 -52.48
C GLU A 317 32.18 36.40 -51.97
N ASP A 318 31.88 35.41 -52.82
CA ASP A 318 31.36 34.10 -52.40
C ASP A 318 32.37 33.34 -51.51
N LEU A 319 33.66 33.44 -51.80
CA LEU A 319 34.70 32.91 -50.93
C LEU A 319 34.80 33.70 -49.61
N ARG A 320 34.39 34.98 -49.58
CA ARG A 320 34.38 35.82 -48.39
C ARG A 320 33.14 35.56 -47.51
N THR A 321 31.97 35.36 -48.11
CA THR A 321 30.71 34.99 -47.41
C THR A 321 30.82 33.60 -46.81
N THR A 322 31.22 32.59 -47.58
CA THR A 322 31.44 31.23 -47.07
C THR A 322 32.48 31.18 -45.94
N LYS A 323 33.58 31.96 -46.02
CA LYS A 323 34.52 32.10 -44.89
C LYS A 323 33.90 32.76 -43.66
N ALA A 324 33.00 33.73 -43.83
CA ALA A 324 32.29 34.36 -42.72
C ALA A 324 31.29 33.39 -42.06
N GLU A 325 30.55 32.61 -42.85
CA GLU A 325 29.65 31.55 -42.39
C GLU A 325 30.42 30.47 -41.63
N ILE A 326 31.54 29.98 -42.16
CA ILE A 326 32.43 29.04 -41.46
C ILE A 326 32.92 29.62 -40.13
N ALA A 327 33.27 30.91 -40.08
CA ALA A 327 33.67 31.57 -38.84
C ALA A 327 32.51 31.72 -37.84
N GLU A 328 31.27 31.91 -38.30
CA GLU A 328 30.09 31.94 -37.44
C GLU A 328 29.69 30.55 -36.92
N LEU A 329 29.70 29.53 -37.78
CA LEU A 329 29.50 28.14 -37.39
C LEU A 329 30.54 27.69 -36.36
N ASN A 330 31.81 28.05 -36.53
CA ASN A 330 32.85 27.77 -35.53
C ASN A 330 32.58 28.47 -34.18
N ARG A 331 32.08 29.72 -34.18
CA ARG A 331 31.65 30.40 -32.94
C ARG A 331 30.44 29.73 -32.30
N MET A 332 29.50 29.24 -33.09
CA MET A 332 28.33 28.50 -32.61
C MET A 332 28.74 27.16 -32.00
N ILE A 333 29.63 26.40 -32.64
CA ILE A 333 30.21 25.15 -32.13
C ILE A 333 30.90 25.41 -30.79
N ALA A 334 31.76 26.43 -30.69
CA ALA A 334 32.43 26.78 -29.43
C ALA A 334 31.45 27.18 -28.32
N ARG A 335 30.35 27.89 -28.65
CA ARG A 335 29.29 28.22 -27.68
C ARG A 335 28.58 26.96 -27.18
N LEU A 336 28.16 26.07 -28.09
CA LEU A 336 27.49 24.82 -27.75
C LEU A 336 28.40 23.87 -26.96
N GLN A 337 29.70 23.82 -27.28
CA GLN A 337 30.69 23.07 -26.49
C GLN A 337 30.79 23.59 -25.05
N ASN A 338 30.87 24.92 -24.86
CA ASN A 338 30.87 25.52 -23.52
C ASN A 338 29.56 25.27 -22.75
N GLU A 339 28.41 25.28 -23.44
CA GLU A 339 27.11 24.95 -22.84
C GLU A 339 27.02 23.48 -22.41
N ILE A 340 27.50 22.56 -23.26
CA ILE A 340 27.65 21.13 -22.93
C ILE A 340 28.57 20.95 -21.71
N GLU A 341 29.70 21.65 -21.65
CA GLU A 341 30.64 21.58 -20.52
C GLU A 341 30.01 22.12 -19.23
N ALA A 342 29.27 23.23 -19.30
CA ALA A 342 28.53 23.79 -18.17
C ALA A 342 27.42 22.85 -17.66
N VAL A 343 26.64 22.23 -18.56
CA VAL A 343 25.59 21.27 -18.19
C VAL A 343 26.19 19.98 -17.61
N LYS A 344 27.31 19.48 -18.14
CA LYS A 344 28.06 18.38 -17.52
C LYS A 344 28.52 18.74 -16.10
N GLY A 345 29.05 19.96 -15.90
CA GLY A 345 29.45 20.45 -14.58
C GLY A 345 28.28 20.54 -13.59
N GLN A 346 27.12 21.03 -14.06
CA GLN A 346 25.88 21.04 -13.26
C GLN A 346 25.42 19.62 -12.89
N ARG A 347 25.44 18.68 -13.85
CA ARG A 347 25.13 17.26 -13.59
C ARG A 347 26.06 16.67 -12.53
N ALA A 348 27.37 16.83 -12.68
CA ALA A 348 28.34 16.31 -11.71
C ALA A 348 28.15 16.90 -10.31
N ASN A 349 27.82 18.19 -10.21
CA ASN A 349 27.51 18.85 -8.93
C ASN A 349 26.20 18.33 -8.30
N LEU A 350 25.18 18.04 -9.10
CA LEU A 350 23.93 17.43 -8.62
C LEU A 350 24.14 15.97 -8.19
N GLU A 351 24.93 15.20 -8.94
CA GLU A 351 25.29 13.81 -8.57
C GLU A 351 26.10 13.78 -7.26
N ALA A 352 27.02 14.72 -7.06
CA ALA A 352 27.73 14.88 -5.79
C ALA A 352 26.80 15.25 -4.61
N GLN A 353 25.83 16.15 -4.82
CA GLN A 353 24.83 16.51 -3.81
C GLN A 353 23.89 15.35 -3.46
N ILE A 354 23.51 14.52 -4.45
CA ILE A 354 22.72 13.31 -4.24
C ILE A 354 23.53 12.32 -3.39
N ALA A 355 24.77 12.02 -3.75
CA ALA A 355 25.64 11.12 -2.99
C ALA A 355 25.85 11.60 -1.54
N GLU A 356 26.07 12.90 -1.33
CA GLU A 356 26.25 13.48 0.01
C GLU A 356 24.92 13.48 0.83
N ALA A 357 23.76 13.57 0.18
CA ALA A 357 22.46 13.43 0.82
C ALA A 357 22.15 11.97 1.17
N GLU A 358 22.51 11.03 0.30
CA GLU A 358 22.40 9.58 0.52
C GLU A 358 23.29 9.14 1.68
N GLU A 359 24.56 9.58 1.73
CA GLU A 359 25.48 9.26 2.83
C GLU A 359 24.96 9.79 4.18
N ARG A 360 24.52 11.06 4.24
CA ARG A 360 23.89 11.61 5.45
C ARG A 360 22.64 10.84 5.86
N GLY A 361 21.81 10.44 4.89
CA GLY A 361 20.63 9.63 5.13
C GLY A 361 20.98 8.25 5.70
N GLU A 362 21.99 7.58 5.14
CA GLU A 362 22.45 6.28 5.62
C GLU A 362 23.03 6.37 7.04
N LEU A 363 23.82 7.43 7.34
CA LEU A 363 24.35 7.69 8.68
C LEU A 363 23.22 7.93 9.70
N ALA A 364 22.21 8.73 9.36
CA ALA A 364 21.06 8.96 10.24
C ALA A 364 20.25 7.67 10.49
N VAL A 365 20.11 6.80 9.48
CA VAL A 365 19.48 5.48 9.64
C VAL A 365 20.34 4.53 10.49
N LYS A 366 21.68 4.57 10.36
CA LYS A 366 22.60 3.80 11.22
C LYS A 366 22.49 4.23 12.68
N ASP A 367 22.50 5.53 12.96
CA ASP A 367 22.34 6.07 14.32
C ASP A 367 20.97 5.71 14.93
N ALA A 368 19.88 5.88 14.18
CA ALA A 368 18.54 5.48 14.63
C ALA A 368 18.46 3.97 14.93
N LYS A 369 19.09 3.11 14.13
CA LYS A 369 19.16 1.66 14.38
C LYS A 369 19.97 1.32 15.63
N LEU A 370 21.11 1.98 15.86
CA LEU A 370 21.88 1.84 17.10
C LEU A 370 21.02 2.25 18.30
N ARG A 371 20.32 3.39 18.20
CA ARG A 371 19.46 3.87 19.28
C ARG A 371 18.29 2.94 19.60
N ILE A 372 17.71 2.30 18.59
CA ILE A 372 16.69 1.24 18.79
C ILE A 372 17.31 0.06 19.54
N LYS A 373 18.47 -0.43 19.12
CA LYS A 373 19.17 -1.55 19.78
C LYS A 373 19.49 -1.24 21.25
N ASP A 374 19.99 -0.05 21.56
CA ASP A 374 20.26 0.37 22.94
C ASP A 374 19.00 0.35 23.82
N LEU A 375 17.87 0.79 23.27
CA LEU A 375 16.57 0.77 23.95
C LEU A 375 16.02 -0.66 24.13
N GLU A 376 16.19 -1.54 23.14
CA GLU A 376 15.86 -2.96 23.25
C GLU A 376 16.69 -3.66 24.33
N GLU A 377 18.01 -3.39 24.37
CA GLU A 377 18.88 -3.91 25.43
C GLU A 377 18.51 -3.36 26.81
N ALA A 378 18.20 -2.06 26.93
CA ALA A 378 17.75 -1.46 28.19
C ALA A 378 16.42 -2.06 28.66
N LEU A 379 15.47 -2.28 27.75
CA LEU A 379 14.19 -2.94 28.03
C LEU A 379 14.39 -4.41 28.44
N GLN A 380 15.36 -5.11 27.86
CA GLN A 380 15.69 -6.48 28.25
C GLN A 380 16.35 -6.55 29.64
N ARG A 381 17.25 -5.61 29.98
CA ARG A 381 17.81 -5.45 31.33
C ARG A 381 16.70 -5.19 32.35
N ALA A 382 15.80 -4.23 32.08
CA ALA A 382 14.67 -3.93 32.94
C ALA A 382 13.73 -5.12 33.17
N LYS A 383 13.48 -5.94 32.14
CA LYS A 383 12.72 -7.22 32.28
C LYS A 383 13.44 -8.22 33.18
N GLN A 384 14.77 -8.33 33.08
CA GLN A 384 15.58 -9.22 33.92
C GLN A 384 15.57 -8.76 35.39
N ASP A 385 15.68 -7.45 35.63
CA ASP A 385 15.58 -6.87 36.98
C ASP A 385 14.18 -7.04 37.58
N MET A 386 13.11 -6.81 36.83
CA MET A 386 11.74 -7.10 37.26
C MET A 386 11.58 -8.59 37.63
N ALA A 387 12.08 -9.51 36.79
CA ALA A 387 12.03 -10.94 37.07
C ALA A 387 12.88 -11.34 38.29
N ARG A 388 13.97 -10.61 38.58
CA ARG A 388 14.76 -10.78 39.80
C ARG A 388 14.01 -10.30 41.05
N GLN A 389 13.44 -9.09 41.02
CA GLN A 389 12.62 -8.56 42.11
C GLN A 389 11.46 -9.48 42.46
N VAL A 390 10.77 -10.06 41.45
CA VAL A 390 9.68 -11.03 41.70
C VAL A 390 10.17 -12.29 42.44
N ARG A 391 11.39 -12.79 42.18
CA ARG A 391 11.97 -13.90 42.95
C ARG A 391 12.32 -13.46 44.38
N GLU A 392 12.98 -12.31 44.53
CA GLU A 392 13.33 -11.74 45.85
C GLU A 392 12.07 -11.52 46.72
N TYR A 393 10.96 -11.04 46.14
CA TYR A 393 9.67 -10.93 46.82
C TYR A 393 9.04 -12.29 47.17
N GLN A 394 9.15 -13.29 46.30
CA GLN A 394 8.65 -14.64 46.59
C GLN A 394 9.46 -15.32 47.70
N GLU A 395 10.77 -15.15 47.72
CA GLU A 395 11.66 -15.64 48.78
C GLU A 395 11.31 -14.96 50.12
N LEU A 396 11.12 -13.63 50.13
CA LEU A 396 10.69 -12.89 51.31
C LEU A 396 9.29 -13.32 51.80
N MET A 397 8.36 -13.60 50.89
CA MET A 397 7.05 -14.16 51.23
C MET A 397 7.18 -15.54 51.87
N ASN A 398 8.05 -16.41 51.34
CA ASN A 398 8.30 -17.73 51.92
C ASN A 398 8.87 -17.64 53.33
N VAL A 399 9.82 -16.72 53.58
CA VAL A 399 10.35 -16.43 54.93
C VAL A 399 9.24 -15.92 55.85
N LYS A 400 8.38 -15.00 55.37
CA LYS A 400 7.23 -14.50 56.14
C LYS A 400 6.26 -15.61 56.53
N LEU A 401 5.97 -16.54 55.63
CA LEU A 401 5.12 -17.71 55.90
C LEU A 401 5.77 -18.67 56.90
N ALA A 402 7.09 -18.88 56.83
CA ALA A 402 7.81 -19.67 57.83
C ALA A 402 7.73 -19.02 59.23
N LEU A 403 7.92 -17.71 59.32
CA LEU A 403 7.78 -16.95 60.57
C LEU A 403 6.34 -16.96 61.11
N ASP A 404 5.31 -16.89 60.26
CA ASP A 404 3.91 -17.06 60.69
C ASP A 404 3.68 -18.45 61.30
N ILE A 405 4.26 -19.49 60.71
CA ILE A 405 4.18 -20.88 61.21
C ILE A 405 4.91 -20.99 62.56
N GLU A 406 6.10 -20.40 62.71
CA GLU A 406 6.82 -20.33 63.99
C GLU A 406 5.99 -19.60 65.05
N ILE A 407 5.41 -18.44 64.74
CA ILE A 407 4.53 -17.71 65.68
C ILE A 407 3.30 -18.56 66.05
N ALA A 408 2.72 -19.29 65.10
CA ALA A 408 1.59 -20.19 65.36
C ALA A 408 1.99 -21.41 66.22
N THR A 409 3.17 -21.99 66.03
CA THR A 409 3.65 -23.10 66.88
C THR A 409 4.03 -22.61 68.28
N TYR A 410 4.66 -21.44 68.41
CA TYR A 410 4.91 -20.81 69.71
C TYR A 410 3.60 -20.51 70.45
N ARG A 411 2.59 -19.92 69.79
CA ARG A 411 1.25 -19.72 70.38
C ARG A 411 0.63 -21.03 70.86
N LYS A 412 0.63 -22.07 70.03
CA LYS A 412 0.09 -23.39 70.38
C LYS A 412 0.85 -24.07 71.52
N LEU A 413 2.15 -23.82 71.65
CA LEU A 413 2.97 -24.28 72.79
C LEU A 413 2.57 -23.55 74.08
N LEU A 414 2.37 -22.22 74.04
CA LEU A 414 1.85 -21.47 75.19
C LEU A 414 0.43 -21.91 75.56
N GLU A 415 -0.49 -22.02 74.61
CA GLU A 415 -1.85 -22.55 74.83
C GLU A 415 -1.83 -23.97 75.42
N GLY A 416 -0.86 -24.80 75.01
CA GLY A 416 -0.62 -26.13 75.57
C GLY A 416 -0.04 -26.11 76.98
N GLU A 417 0.78 -25.13 77.33
CA GLU A 417 1.26 -24.94 78.70
C GLU A 417 0.17 -24.39 79.62
N GLU A 418 -0.58 -23.38 79.17
CA GLU A 418 -1.79 -22.89 79.85
C GLU A 418 -2.79 -24.02 80.08
N SER A 419 -2.99 -24.90 79.10
CA SER A 419 -3.83 -26.10 79.25
C SER A 419 -3.28 -27.08 80.29
N ARG A 420 -1.95 -27.24 80.41
CA ARG A 420 -1.33 -28.11 81.44
C ARG A 420 -1.40 -27.51 82.84
N LEU A 421 -1.33 -26.18 82.95
CA LEU A 421 -1.49 -25.42 84.20
C LEU A 421 -2.96 -25.40 84.65
N ALA A 422 -3.91 -25.22 83.72
CA ALA A 422 -5.35 -25.20 84.00
C ALA A 422 -5.95 -26.60 84.26
N SER A 423 -5.39 -27.66 83.66
CA SER A 423 -5.89 -29.05 83.79
C SER A 423 -5.25 -29.84 84.94
N GLY A 424 -4.22 -29.30 85.61
CA GLY A 424 -3.59 -29.98 86.73
C GLY A 424 -2.74 -31.21 86.33
N GLY A 425 -1.72 -30.99 85.49
CA GLY A 425 -0.49 -31.80 85.52
C GLY A 425 -0.60 -33.33 85.38
N ALA A 426 -1.18 -33.84 84.29
CA ALA A 426 -0.97 -35.23 83.87
C ALA A 426 0.33 -35.38 83.04
N SER A 427 1.04 -36.50 83.22
CA SER A 427 2.40 -36.72 82.71
C SER A 427 2.49 -36.88 81.19
N ALA A 428 3.55 -36.34 80.58
CA ALA A 428 3.85 -36.50 79.16
C ALA A 428 4.77 -37.70 78.91
N THR A 429 4.25 -38.77 78.29
CA THR A 429 5.05 -39.89 77.81
C THR A 429 5.66 -39.55 76.45
N ILE A 430 6.96 -39.26 76.42
CA ILE A 430 7.72 -39.02 75.19
C ILE A 430 8.24 -40.37 74.65
N HIS A 431 7.72 -40.81 73.51
CA HIS A 431 8.22 -41.99 72.82
C HIS A 431 9.28 -41.57 71.79
N VAL A 432 10.57 -41.66 72.15
CA VAL A 432 11.67 -41.46 71.20
C VAL A 432 11.88 -42.76 70.42
N GLN A 433 11.69 -42.72 69.10
CA GLN A 433 12.00 -43.86 68.22
C GLN A 433 13.17 -43.50 67.31
N GLN A 434 14.34 -44.09 67.60
CA GLN A 434 15.51 -43.99 66.73
C GLN A 434 15.27 -44.82 65.46
N SER A 435 15.39 -44.20 64.28
CA SER A 435 15.51 -44.91 63.01
C SER A 435 16.93 -44.77 62.48
N SER A 436 17.70 -45.86 62.56
CA SER A 436 19.05 -45.97 62.03
C SER A 436 19.09 -45.80 60.52
N GLY A 437 20.10 -45.08 60.01
CA GLY A 437 20.34 -44.96 58.57
C GLY A 437 20.68 -46.31 57.94
N VAL A 438 20.12 -46.58 56.76
CA VAL A 438 20.48 -47.70 55.89
C VAL A 438 21.07 -47.17 54.60
N SER A 439 22.25 -47.69 54.26
CA SER A 439 22.98 -47.40 53.03
C SER A 439 22.65 -48.42 51.93
N SER A 440 22.13 -47.94 50.81
CA SER A 440 22.13 -48.61 49.50
C SER A 440 21.93 -47.52 48.44
N GLY A 441 22.70 -47.39 47.36
CA GLY A 441 23.52 -48.38 46.67
C GLY A 441 22.91 -48.62 45.29
N PHE A 442 23.74 -48.66 44.23
CA PHE A 442 23.37 -48.66 42.79
C PHE A 442 22.78 -47.32 42.29
N THR A 443 23.02 -46.80 41.08
CA THR A 443 23.98 -46.99 39.95
C THR A 443 23.86 -45.71 39.10
N GLY A 444 24.79 -45.22 38.28
CA GLY A 444 25.89 -45.89 37.58
C GLY A 444 25.79 -45.62 36.07
N ALA A 445 26.57 -44.63 35.59
CA ALA A 445 27.01 -44.40 34.21
C ALA A 445 26.00 -44.12 33.06
N SER A 446 26.15 -42.95 32.42
CA SER A 446 26.52 -42.74 30.98
C SER A 446 26.19 -41.28 30.59
N SER A 447 27.16 -40.38 30.35
CA SER A 447 28.00 -40.20 29.13
C SER A 447 27.18 -39.85 27.87
N GLY A 448 27.42 -38.75 27.14
CA GLY A 448 28.39 -37.66 27.27
C GLY A 448 27.79 -36.34 26.74
N GLY A 449 28.52 -35.28 26.40
CA GLY A 449 29.97 -35.12 26.26
C GLY A 449 30.31 -34.43 24.94
N PHE A 450 30.83 -33.19 25.02
CA PHE A 450 31.36 -32.36 23.91
C PHE A 450 30.30 -31.83 22.89
N GLY A 451 30.48 -30.68 22.25
CA GLY A 451 31.59 -29.71 22.32
C GLY A 451 31.26 -28.37 21.62
N PHE A 452 32.16 -27.40 21.77
CA PHE A 452 32.07 -26.04 21.21
C PHE A 452 32.17 -25.98 19.67
N GLY A 453 31.64 -24.91 19.07
CA GLY A 453 31.99 -24.48 17.71
C GLY A 453 30.92 -23.59 17.07
N GLY A 454 31.13 -22.27 17.04
CA GLY A 454 30.20 -21.31 16.41
C GLY A 454 30.54 -21.00 14.95
N GLY A 455 29.65 -20.28 14.25
CA GLY A 455 29.98 -19.74 12.92
C GLY A 455 28.79 -19.28 12.05
N VAL A 456 28.51 -17.97 12.11
CA VAL A 456 28.08 -17.09 10.99
C VAL A 456 26.91 -17.53 10.06
N GLY A 457 25.78 -16.81 10.20
CA GLY A 457 25.09 -16.06 9.12
C GLY A 457 24.66 -16.74 7.81
N GLY A 458 23.35 -16.64 7.51
CA GLY A 458 22.81 -16.90 6.16
C GLY A 458 21.30 -16.76 6.08
N TYR A 459 20.79 -15.57 5.72
CA TYR A 459 19.37 -15.39 5.37
C TYR A 459 19.10 -16.02 4.00
N GLY A 460 18.04 -16.82 3.90
CA GLY A 460 17.64 -17.47 2.65
C GLY A 460 16.86 -16.53 1.72
N SER A 461 17.24 -16.51 0.45
CA SER A 461 16.45 -15.92 -0.64
C SER A 461 15.75 -17.02 -1.43
N SER A 462 14.45 -16.86 -1.66
CA SER A 462 13.62 -17.76 -2.45
C SER A 462 13.91 -17.61 -3.95
N ALA A 463 14.11 -18.73 -4.65
CA ALA A 463 14.30 -18.76 -6.09
C ALA A 463 12.96 -18.93 -6.83
N SER A 464 12.58 -17.94 -7.63
CA SER A 464 11.48 -18.03 -8.60
C SER A 464 12.04 -18.27 -10.01
N ILE A 465 11.56 -19.33 -10.67
CA ILE A 465 12.04 -19.76 -11.98
C ILE A 465 11.39 -18.91 -13.07
N THR A 466 12.20 -18.23 -13.88
CA THR A 466 11.77 -17.58 -15.14
C THR A 466 12.49 -18.24 -16.31
N LYS A 467 11.74 -18.74 -17.29
CA LYS A 467 12.29 -19.21 -18.57
C LYS A 467 12.61 -18.01 -19.46
N SER A 468 13.84 -17.93 -19.95
CA SER A 468 14.22 -17.01 -21.03
C SER A 468 14.59 -17.80 -22.28
N SER A 469 13.91 -17.51 -23.39
CA SER A 469 14.21 -18.07 -24.71
C SER A 469 15.31 -17.29 -25.42
N TYR A 470 16.34 -17.96 -25.88
CA TYR A 470 17.43 -17.38 -26.66
C TYR A 470 17.19 -17.60 -28.16
N THR A 471 17.04 -16.52 -28.93
CA THR A 471 17.03 -16.56 -30.40
C THR A 471 18.45 -16.36 -30.93
N ALA A 472 19.04 -17.41 -31.50
CA ALA A 472 20.32 -17.32 -32.19
C ALA A 472 20.13 -16.79 -33.61
N ALA A 473 20.75 -15.66 -33.93
CA ALA A 473 20.83 -15.15 -35.31
C ALA A 473 21.97 -15.85 -36.06
N SER A 474 21.65 -16.59 -37.12
CA SER A 474 22.61 -17.30 -37.95
C SER A 474 22.99 -16.48 -39.18
N SER A 475 24.24 -16.03 -39.26
CA SER A 475 24.78 -15.44 -40.49
C SER A 475 24.94 -16.50 -41.58
N ARG A 476 24.19 -16.38 -42.67
CA ARG A 476 24.42 -17.17 -43.89
C ARG A 476 24.79 -16.26 -45.06
N ARG A 477 26.08 -16.30 -45.45
CA ARG A 477 26.51 -15.96 -46.80
C ARG A 477 25.86 -16.94 -47.78
N VAL A 478 25.36 -16.44 -48.89
CA VAL A 478 25.33 -17.13 -50.19
C VAL A 478 25.76 -16.12 -51.25
N LEU A 479 26.39 -16.62 -52.32
CA LEU A 479 26.81 -15.90 -53.52
C LEU A 479 25.60 -15.40 -54.33
#